data_AF-A0A5B0FU44-F1
#
_entry.id   AF-A0A5B0FU44-F1
#
_cell.length_a   1.000
_cell.length_b   1.000
_cell.length_c   1.000
_cell.angle_alpha   90.00
_cell.angle_beta   90.00
_cell.angle_gamma   90.00
#
_symmetry.space_group_name_H-M   'P 1'
#
loop_
_entity.id
_entity.type
_entity.pdbx_description
1 polymer ?
#
loop_
_entity_poly.entity_id
_entity_poly.type
_entity_poly.pdbx_seq_one_letter_code
_entity_poly.pdbx_strand_id
1 'polypeptide(L)'
;MPVPTAYWRPLKTQKGFRVFSRRNTLVSGLFHAVCWLVVLVLILHVAFFNWQLMKPLNVGGTFMGGGMATELYLMGWGVATLGLIVAILLRLPGAIYGWIGSGLLTMGIGAWWQLNYPDNDTGNAIYSISEHEIGSFMIIGVIVLSTGFYAREKLKNRVPDPEQMPVQFIAAVLLGAFFIGVPLAKYTEKPLPYCAFNKAGQQLSICIGKERVIVD
;
A
#
# COMPACT_ATOMS: atom_id res chain seq x y z
N MET A 1 -6.04 -68.03 41.21
CA MET A 1 -6.68 -67.63 39.95
C MET A 1 -5.82 -66.53 39.33
N PRO A 2 -5.24 -66.72 38.13
CA PRO A 2 -4.34 -65.74 37.52
C PRO A 2 -5.12 -64.64 36.78
N VAL A 3 -4.61 -63.42 36.84
CA VAL A 3 -5.12 -62.20 36.18
C VAL A 3 -4.66 -62.19 34.71
N PRO A 4 -5.51 -61.87 33.71
CA PRO A 4 -5.08 -61.82 32.32
C PRO A 4 -4.32 -60.52 32.03
N THR A 5 -3.11 -60.67 31.48
CA THR A 5 -2.24 -59.61 31.00
C THR A 5 -2.84 -58.96 29.73
N ALA A 6 -3.11 -57.66 29.81
CA ALA A 6 -3.56 -56.86 28.68
C ALA A 6 -2.44 -56.72 27.64
N TYR A 7 -2.67 -57.28 26.45
CA TYR A 7 -1.80 -57.16 25.29
C TYR A 7 -1.87 -55.74 24.71
N TRP A 8 -0.80 -54.95 24.88
CA TRP A 8 -0.64 -53.68 24.17
C TRP A 8 -0.32 -53.96 22.70
N ARG A 9 -1.29 -53.71 21.80
CA ARG A 9 -1.01 -53.57 20.36
C ARG A 9 -0.50 -52.15 20.09
N PRO A 10 0.69 -51.96 19.48
CA PRO A 10 1.07 -50.65 18.98
C PRO A 10 0.17 -50.29 17.79
N LEU A 11 -0.55 -49.16 17.92
CA LEU A 11 -1.30 -48.54 16.84
C LEU A 11 -0.34 -48.23 15.68
N LYS A 12 -0.48 -49.02 14.61
CA LYS A 12 0.21 -48.84 13.33
C LYS A 12 -0.17 -47.46 12.79
N THR A 13 0.77 -46.51 12.87
CA THR A 13 0.60 -45.14 12.41
C THR A 13 0.25 -45.12 10.92
N GLN A 14 -0.92 -44.56 10.61
CA GLN A 14 -1.42 -44.47 9.25
C GLN A 14 -0.54 -43.54 8.40
N LYS A 15 0.11 -44.12 7.40
CA LYS A 15 0.86 -43.41 6.35
C LYS A 15 0.03 -42.39 5.54
N GLY A 16 -1.31 -42.40 5.67
CA GLY A 16 -2.23 -41.49 4.98
C GLY A 16 -2.22 -40.04 5.50
N PHE A 17 -1.80 -39.79 6.74
CA PHE A 17 -1.83 -38.45 7.33
C PHE A 17 -0.78 -37.47 6.75
N ARG A 18 0.32 -37.97 6.17
CA ARG A 18 1.39 -37.10 5.64
C ARG A 18 0.99 -36.35 4.37
N VAL A 19 0.11 -36.91 3.54
CA VAL A 19 -0.28 -36.29 2.25
C VAL A 19 -1.24 -35.11 2.49
N PHE A 20 -2.21 -35.27 3.39
CA PHE A 20 -3.08 -34.18 3.82
C PHE A 20 -2.30 -33.09 4.57
N SER A 21 -1.34 -33.47 5.40
CA SER A 21 -0.44 -32.52 6.08
C SER A 21 0.36 -31.66 5.09
N ARG A 22 0.94 -32.26 4.03
CA ARG A 22 1.68 -31.53 2.98
C ARG A 22 0.79 -30.60 2.15
N ARG A 23 -0.43 -31.03 1.81
CA ARG A 23 -1.37 -30.19 1.05
C ARG A 23 -1.84 -29.00 1.88
N ASN A 24 -2.09 -29.22 3.18
CA ASN A 24 -2.50 -28.17 4.09
C ASN A 24 -1.37 -27.16 4.38
N THR A 25 -0.11 -27.60 4.45
CA THR A 25 1.04 -26.68 4.57
C THR A 25 1.28 -25.88 3.30
N LEU A 26 1.06 -26.46 2.11
CA LEU A 26 1.15 -25.72 0.84
C LEU A 26 0.05 -24.65 0.71
N VAL A 27 -1.20 -24.98 1.04
CA VAL A 27 -2.33 -24.02 1.00
C VAL A 27 -2.13 -22.89 2.02
N SER A 28 -1.70 -23.24 3.24
CA SER A 28 -1.39 -22.23 4.26
C SER A 28 -0.20 -21.34 3.86
N GLY A 29 0.82 -21.91 3.22
CA GLY A 29 1.95 -21.15 2.68
C GLY A 29 1.53 -20.18 1.57
N LEU A 30 0.67 -20.63 0.65
CA LEU A 30 0.16 -19.80 -0.44
C LEU A 30 -0.75 -18.67 0.09
N PHE A 31 -1.59 -18.95 1.09
CA PHE A 31 -2.36 -17.93 1.80
C PHE A 31 -1.45 -16.85 2.41
N HIS A 32 -0.40 -17.24 3.13
CA HIS A 32 0.55 -16.29 3.71
C HIS A 32 1.28 -15.49 2.64
N ALA A 33 1.69 -16.12 1.53
CA ALA A 33 2.35 -15.44 0.42
C ALA A 33 1.43 -14.38 -0.23
N VAL A 34 0.17 -14.71 -0.48
CA VAL A 34 -0.82 -13.77 -1.04
C VAL A 34 -1.04 -12.59 -0.09
N CYS A 35 -1.23 -12.85 1.21
CA CYS A 35 -1.40 -11.80 2.20
C CYS A 35 -0.19 -10.87 2.28
N TRP A 36 1.03 -11.43 2.26
CA TRP A 36 2.26 -10.63 2.23
C TRP A 36 2.39 -9.80 0.95
N LEU A 37 2.01 -10.35 -0.20
CA LEU A 37 2.01 -9.63 -1.47
C LEU A 37 1.07 -8.42 -1.39
N VAL A 38 -0.16 -8.63 -0.92
CA VAL A 38 -1.14 -7.54 -0.75
C VAL A 38 -0.62 -6.46 0.19
N VAL A 39 -0.03 -6.85 1.32
CA VAL A 39 0.58 -5.90 2.26
C VAL A 39 1.73 -5.13 1.60
N LEU A 40 2.61 -5.77 0.85
CA LEU A 40 3.69 -5.10 0.10
C LEU A 40 3.14 -4.09 -0.92
N VAL A 41 2.09 -4.46 -1.64
CA VAL A 41 1.43 -3.56 -2.60
C VAL A 41 0.85 -2.33 -1.89
N LEU A 42 0.20 -2.50 -0.74
CA LEU A 42 -0.30 -1.38 0.06
C LEU A 42 0.83 -0.45 0.52
N ILE A 43 1.93 -1.01 1.01
CA ILE A 43 3.12 -0.24 1.41
C ILE A 43 3.66 0.55 0.21
N LEU A 44 3.73 -0.07 -0.97
CA LEU A 44 4.24 0.58 -2.18
C LEU A 44 3.34 1.74 -2.61
N HIS A 45 2.02 1.59 -2.52
CA HIS A 45 1.08 2.69 -2.77
C HIS A 45 1.28 3.84 -1.78
N VAL A 46 1.40 3.54 -0.48
CA VAL A 46 1.70 4.56 0.53
C VAL A 46 3.03 5.27 0.24
N ALA A 47 4.07 4.52 -0.13
CA ALA A 47 5.37 5.08 -0.50
C ALA A 47 5.27 6.00 -1.73
N PHE A 48 4.53 5.57 -2.76
CA PHE A 48 4.30 6.35 -3.96
C PHE A 48 3.57 7.65 -3.65
N PHE A 49 2.48 7.61 -2.90
CA PHE A 49 1.73 8.81 -2.55
C PHE A 49 2.53 9.74 -1.62
N ASN A 50 3.24 9.19 -0.63
CA ASN A 50 4.16 9.97 0.21
C ASN A 50 5.22 10.69 -0.64
N TRP A 51 5.79 9.99 -1.62
CA TRP A 51 6.78 10.59 -2.52
C TRP A 51 6.19 11.74 -3.33
N GLN A 52 5.00 11.56 -3.92
CA GLN A 52 4.36 12.61 -4.72
C GLN A 52 3.90 13.80 -3.87
N LEU A 53 3.41 13.56 -2.65
CA LEU A 53 2.98 14.61 -1.72
C LEU A 53 4.14 15.41 -1.13
N MET A 54 5.26 14.75 -0.82
CA MET A 54 6.43 15.41 -0.21
C MET A 54 7.43 15.97 -1.22
N LYS A 55 7.25 15.68 -2.51
CA LYS A 55 8.12 16.22 -3.56
C LYS A 55 7.85 17.73 -3.71
N PRO A 56 8.85 18.59 -3.51
CA PRO A 56 8.73 20.01 -3.81
C PRO A 56 8.58 20.17 -5.34
N LEU A 57 7.43 20.66 -5.78
CA LEU A 57 7.13 20.96 -7.18
C LEU A 57 7.08 22.48 -7.39
N ASN A 58 7.80 22.98 -8.39
CA ASN A 58 7.60 24.34 -8.90
C ASN A 58 6.26 24.37 -9.67
N VAL A 59 5.21 24.90 -9.07
CA VAL A 59 3.90 25.10 -9.73
C VAL A 59 3.71 26.54 -10.24
N GLY A 60 4.81 27.21 -10.55
CA GLY A 60 4.79 28.49 -11.26
C GLY A 60 4.16 28.33 -12.65
N GLY A 61 2.85 28.51 -12.74
CA GLY A 61 2.11 28.56 -14.00
C GLY A 61 0.81 27.75 -14.08
N THR A 62 0.49 26.86 -13.13
CA THR A 62 -0.75 26.05 -13.20
C THR A 62 -1.56 26.12 -11.92
N PHE A 63 -2.52 27.05 -11.86
CA PHE A 63 -3.48 27.20 -10.77
C PHE A 63 -4.29 25.92 -10.51
N MET A 64 -4.52 25.10 -11.54
CA MET A 64 -5.23 23.80 -11.45
C MET A 64 -4.30 22.57 -11.34
N GLY A 65 -3.03 22.68 -11.73
CA GLY A 65 -2.11 21.53 -11.80
C GLY A 65 -1.47 21.14 -10.47
N GLY A 66 -1.26 22.12 -9.57
CA GLY A 66 -0.66 21.89 -8.25
C GLY A 66 -1.68 21.50 -7.18
N GLY A 67 -2.80 22.22 -7.09
CA GLY A 67 -3.84 22.01 -6.08
C GLY A 67 -4.65 20.72 -6.30
N MET A 68 -5.23 20.54 -7.48
CA MET A 68 -6.04 19.34 -7.77
C MET A 68 -5.22 18.06 -7.76
N ALA A 69 -3.96 18.10 -8.21
CA ALA A 69 -3.08 16.93 -8.15
C ALA A 69 -2.76 16.56 -6.69
N THR A 70 -2.46 17.55 -5.85
CA THR A 70 -2.23 17.34 -4.41
C THR A 70 -3.46 16.73 -3.74
N GLU A 71 -4.67 17.23 -4.02
CA GLU A 71 -5.92 16.64 -3.50
C GLU A 71 -6.11 15.18 -3.95
N LEU A 72 -5.87 14.89 -5.23
CA LEU A 72 -5.96 13.53 -5.76
C LEU A 72 -4.94 12.58 -5.09
N TYR A 73 -3.70 13.03 -4.89
CA TYR A 73 -2.68 12.25 -4.20
C TYR A 73 -2.98 12.08 -2.71
N LEU A 74 -3.59 13.09 -2.07
CA LEU A 74 -4.03 13.01 -0.67
C LEU A 74 -5.21 12.04 -0.51
N MET A 75 -6.17 12.06 -1.43
CA MET A 75 -7.24 11.06 -1.49
C MET A 75 -6.67 9.66 -1.71
N GLY A 76 -5.74 9.50 -2.64
CA GLY A 76 -5.05 8.23 -2.90
C GLY A 76 -4.30 7.71 -1.67
N TRP A 77 -3.60 8.60 -0.96
CA TRP A 77 -2.94 8.31 0.31
C TRP A 77 -3.95 7.89 1.39
N GLY A 78 -5.07 8.60 1.51
CA GLY A 78 -6.16 8.28 2.43
C GLY A 78 -6.77 6.90 2.16
N VAL A 79 -6.99 6.56 0.89
CA VAL A 79 -7.50 5.24 0.49
C VAL A 79 -6.47 4.14 0.78
N ALA A 80 -5.19 4.37 0.48
CA ALA A 80 -4.12 3.41 0.75
C ALA A 80 -3.93 3.15 2.25
N THR A 81 -3.96 4.20 3.07
CA THR A 81 -3.88 4.10 4.54
C THR A 81 -5.11 3.39 5.11
N LEU A 82 -6.31 3.68 4.60
CA LEU A 82 -7.54 2.98 5.00
C LEU A 82 -7.47 1.48 4.64
N GLY A 83 -6.99 1.14 3.44
CA GLY A 83 -6.74 -0.25 3.05
C GLY A 83 -5.78 -0.97 4.00
N LEU A 84 -4.73 -0.28 4.47
CA LEU A 84 -3.79 -0.82 5.44
C LEU A 84 -4.40 -0.96 6.85
N ILE A 85 -5.24 -0.02 7.28
CA ILE A 85 -6.00 -0.11 8.55
C ILE A 85 -6.93 -1.33 8.50
N VAL A 86 -7.67 -1.51 7.41
CA VAL A 86 -8.52 -2.70 7.21
C VAL A 86 -7.69 -3.97 7.27
N ALA A 87 -6.49 -3.98 6.68
CA ALA A 87 -5.60 -5.12 6.74
C ALA A 87 -5.18 -5.49 8.18
N ILE A 88 -4.96 -4.48 9.04
CA ILE A 88 -4.62 -4.65 10.45
C ILE A 88 -5.83 -5.11 11.27
N LEU A 89 -7.01 -4.51 11.05
CA LEU A 89 -8.25 -4.86 11.75
C LEU A 89 -8.63 -6.32 11.48
N LEU A 90 -8.47 -6.77 10.23
CA LEU A 90 -8.68 -8.16 9.84
C LEU A 90 -7.52 -9.08 10.23
N ARG A 91 -6.44 -8.54 10.81
CA ARG A 91 -5.26 -9.29 11.28
C ARG A 91 -4.60 -10.12 10.18
N LEU A 92 -4.49 -9.55 8.98
CA LEU A 92 -3.79 -10.20 7.89
C LEU A 92 -2.33 -10.46 8.27
N PRO A 93 -1.78 -11.65 7.96
CA PRO A 93 -0.38 -11.94 8.25
C PRO A 93 0.51 -10.97 7.47
N GLY A 94 1.41 -10.29 8.17
CA GLY A 94 2.25 -9.25 7.60
C GLY A 94 1.73 -7.81 7.79
N ALA A 95 0.44 -7.61 8.10
CA ALA A 95 -0.16 -6.27 8.16
C ALA A 95 0.51 -5.34 9.20
N ILE A 96 0.92 -5.88 10.36
CA ILE A 96 1.65 -5.11 11.38
C ILE A 96 3.02 -4.64 10.86
N TYR A 97 3.74 -5.51 10.14
CA TYR A 97 5.00 -5.14 9.52
C TYR A 97 4.78 -4.10 8.42
N GLY A 98 3.67 -4.17 7.68
CA GLY A 98 3.28 -3.14 6.75
C GLY A 98 2.97 -1.80 7.40
N TRP A 99 2.31 -1.80 8.55
CA TRP A 99 2.07 -0.58 9.33
C TRP A 99 3.37 0.07 9.77
N ILE A 100 4.26 -0.70 10.39
CA ILE A 100 5.59 -0.21 10.82
C ILE A 100 6.39 0.28 9.61
N GLY A 101 6.39 -0.49 8.52
CA GLY A 101 7.05 -0.13 7.27
C GLY A 101 6.52 1.16 6.67
N SER A 102 5.20 1.38 6.70
CA SER A 102 4.58 2.61 6.21
C SER A 102 5.05 3.83 7.00
N GLY A 103 5.09 3.76 8.34
CA GLY A 103 5.64 4.83 9.18
C GLY A 103 7.11 5.12 8.90
N LEU A 104 7.92 4.07 8.75
CA LEU A 104 9.35 4.20 8.44
C LEU A 104 9.58 4.84 7.06
N LEU A 105 8.78 4.48 6.06
CA LEU A 105 8.86 5.06 4.72
C LEU A 105 8.44 6.53 4.73
N THR A 106 7.38 6.89 5.44
CA THR A 106 6.97 8.29 5.61
C THR A 106 8.11 9.12 6.22
N MET A 107 8.77 8.59 7.25
CA MET A 107 9.93 9.27 7.86
C MET A 107 11.14 9.34 6.92
N GLY A 108 11.47 8.25 6.23
CA GLY A 108 12.63 8.20 5.33
C GLY A 108 12.47 9.12 4.12
N ILE A 109 11.28 9.15 3.53
CA ILE A 109 10.95 10.05 2.41
C ILE A 109 10.95 11.50 2.88
N GLY A 110 10.35 11.80 4.04
CA GLY A 110 10.36 13.14 4.61
C GLY A 110 11.78 13.64 4.91
N ALA A 111 12.60 12.82 5.56
CA ALA A 111 13.99 13.14 5.85
C ALA A 111 14.82 13.34 4.56
N TRP A 112 14.59 12.52 3.53
CA TRP A 112 15.25 12.68 2.23
C TRP A 112 14.94 14.05 1.62
N TRP A 113 13.67 14.46 1.60
CA TRP A 113 13.28 15.76 1.04
C TRP A 113 13.68 16.94 1.90
N GLN A 114 13.79 16.77 3.21
CA GLN A 114 14.28 17.81 4.11
C GLN A 114 15.79 18.05 3.93
N LEU A 115 16.57 17.01 3.61
CA LEU A 115 18.01 17.14 3.33
C LEU A 115 18.30 17.64 1.91
N ASN A 116 17.44 17.31 0.95
CA ASN A 116 17.60 17.68 -0.47
C ASN A 116 16.59 18.76 -0.88
N TYR A 117 16.18 19.61 0.06
CA TYR A 117 15.23 20.67 -0.22
C TYR A 117 15.87 21.67 -1.20
N PRO A 118 15.20 22.03 -2.31
CA PRO A 118 15.81 22.90 -3.32
C PRO A 118 16.05 24.30 -2.74
N ASP A 119 17.28 24.80 -2.89
CA ASP A 119 17.66 26.15 -2.48
C ASP A 119 16.78 27.19 -3.20
N ASN A 120 16.23 28.10 -2.40
CA ASN A 120 15.15 29.00 -2.80
C ASN A 120 15.67 30.23 -3.56
N ASP A 121 16.57 30.04 -4.53
CA ASP A 121 17.30 31.12 -5.22
C ASP A 121 16.43 31.99 -6.15
N THR A 122 15.20 31.58 -6.44
CA THR A 122 14.34 32.24 -7.46
C THR A 122 12.99 32.73 -6.94
N GLY A 123 12.67 32.56 -5.65
CA GLY A 123 11.42 33.07 -5.06
C GLY A 123 10.13 32.47 -5.64
N ASN A 124 10.21 31.41 -6.47
CA ASN A 124 9.07 30.80 -7.17
C ASN A 124 8.47 29.58 -6.43
N ALA A 125 8.93 29.29 -5.21
CA ALA A 125 8.46 28.19 -4.37
C ALA A 125 7.13 28.49 -3.62
N ILE A 126 6.41 29.56 -4.00
CA ILE A 126 5.25 30.11 -3.25
C ILE A 126 4.10 29.09 -3.09
N TYR A 127 4.10 28.00 -3.87
CA TYR A 127 3.07 26.97 -3.86
C TYR A 127 3.62 25.53 -3.76
N SER A 128 4.88 25.35 -3.35
CA SER A 128 5.45 24.04 -3.04
C SER A 128 5.27 23.70 -1.56
N ILE A 129 5.22 22.41 -1.23
CA ILE A 129 5.22 21.96 0.17
C ILE A 129 6.43 22.55 0.92
N SER A 130 6.16 23.23 2.03
CA SER A 130 7.18 23.86 2.86
C SER A 130 7.94 22.83 3.71
N GLU A 131 9.16 23.18 4.14
CA GLU A 131 9.93 22.34 5.06
C GLU A 131 9.17 22.01 6.36
N HIS A 132 8.36 22.96 6.86
CA HIS A 132 7.52 22.75 8.04
C HIS A 132 6.38 21.74 7.79
N GLU A 133 5.80 21.73 6.59
CA GLU A 133 4.78 20.76 6.20
C GLU A 133 5.38 19.37 6.04
N ILE A 134 6.59 19.24 5.47
CA ILE A 134 7.35 17.99 5.44
C ILE A 134 7.59 17.48 6.88
N GLY A 135 8.00 18.38 7.78
CA GLY A 135 8.14 18.05 9.21
C GLY A 135 6.84 17.54 9.84
N SER A 136 5.69 18.11 9.46
CA SER A 136 4.38 17.65 9.93
C SER A 136 4.06 16.23 9.46
N PHE A 137 4.38 15.90 8.20
CA PHE A 137 4.26 14.52 7.70
C PHE A 137 5.20 13.54 8.41
N MET A 138 6.41 13.98 8.78
CA MET A 138 7.33 13.15 9.57
C MET A 138 6.78 12.84 10.96
N ILE A 139 6.11 13.80 11.62
CA ILE A 139 5.41 13.56 12.89
C ILE A 139 4.32 12.49 12.71
N ILE A 140 3.54 12.56 11.64
CA ILE A 140 2.55 11.52 11.31
C ILE A 140 3.26 10.16 11.15
N GLY A 141 4.40 10.12 10.45
CA GLY A 141 5.24 8.92 10.34
C GLY A 141 5.66 8.35 11.70
N VAL A 142 6.08 9.19 12.64
CA VAL A 142 6.44 8.79 14.02
C VAL A 142 5.23 8.23 14.77
N ILE A 143 4.06 8.86 14.65
CA ILE A 143 2.81 8.37 15.27
C ILE A 143 2.42 7.00 14.70
N VAL A 144 2.48 6.82 13.39
CA VAL A 144 2.21 5.52 12.74
C VAL A 144 3.21 4.45 13.18
N LEU A 145 4.49 4.80 13.27
CA LEU A 145 5.55 3.89 13.66
C LEU A 145 5.41 3.46 15.14
N SER A 146 5.22 4.41 16.05
CA SER A 146 5.00 4.15 17.48
C SER A 146 3.74 3.33 17.75
N THR A 147 2.62 3.66 17.09
CA THR A 147 1.38 2.86 17.18
C THR A 147 1.57 1.45 16.62
N GLY A 148 2.38 1.29 15.57
CA GLY A 148 2.75 -0.02 15.02
C GLY A 148 3.53 -0.90 15.99
N PHE A 149 4.52 -0.33 16.67
CA PHE A 149 5.26 -1.04 17.71
C PHE A 149 4.36 -1.42 18.89
N TYR A 150 3.53 -0.50 19.36
CA TYR A 150 2.56 -0.78 20.42
C TYR A 150 1.57 -1.89 20.04
N ALA A 151 1.01 -1.83 18.82
CA ALA A 151 0.09 -2.85 18.32
C ALA A 151 0.79 -4.21 18.18
N ARG A 152 2.05 -4.24 17.74
CA ARG A 152 2.86 -5.47 17.66
C ARG A 152 3.01 -6.14 19.01
N GLU A 153 3.36 -5.38 20.05
CA GLU A 153 3.52 -5.93 21.40
C GLU A 153 2.20 -6.49 21.94
N LYS A 154 1.10 -5.76 21.74
CA LYS A 154 -0.23 -6.19 22.20
C LYS A 154 -0.75 -7.44 21.47
N LEU A 155 -0.39 -7.61 20.20
CA LEU A 155 -0.85 -8.72 19.36
C LEU A 155 0.09 -9.93 19.38
N LYS A 156 1.32 -9.80 19.89
CA LYS A 156 2.34 -10.87 19.94
C LYS A 156 1.86 -12.15 20.63
N ASN A 157 1.03 -12.04 21.67
CA ASN A 157 0.58 -13.17 22.49
C ASN A 157 -0.80 -13.71 22.07
N ARG A 158 -1.41 -13.19 21.01
CA ARG A 158 -2.74 -13.62 20.55
C ARG A 158 -2.58 -14.75 19.53
N VAL A 159 -3.23 -15.88 19.79
CA VAL A 159 -3.25 -17.03 18.88
C VAL A 159 -4.13 -16.70 17.66
N PRO A 160 -3.71 -17.05 16.43
CA PRO A 160 -4.53 -16.90 15.23
C PRO A 160 -5.81 -17.72 15.34
N ASP A 161 -6.95 -17.10 15.09
CA ASP A 161 -8.25 -17.76 15.09
C ASP A 161 -8.50 -18.43 13.73
N PRO A 162 -8.57 -19.77 13.64
CA PRO A 162 -8.76 -20.48 12.38
C PRO A 162 -10.11 -20.19 11.72
N GLU A 163 -11.13 -19.74 12.48
CA GLU A 163 -12.44 -19.39 11.92
C GLU A 163 -12.41 -18.10 11.09
N GLN A 164 -11.41 -17.22 11.32
CA GLN A 164 -11.27 -15.95 10.61
C GLN A 164 -10.49 -16.07 9.30
N MET A 165 -9.81 -17.20 9.08
CA MET A 165 -8.98 -17.47 7.91
C MET A 165 -9.71 -17.26 6.55
N PRO A 166 -10.96 -17.71 6.33
CA PRO A 166 -11.66 -17.47 5.05
C PRO A 166 -12.01 -15.99 4.84
N VAL A 167 -12.41 -15.27 5.91
CA VAL A 167 -12.74 -13.84 5.83
C VAL A 167 -11.50 -13.03 5.49
N GLN A 168 -10.36 -13.34 6.12
CA GLN A 168 -9.07 -12.74 5.82
C GLN A 168 -8.66 -12.97 4.36
N PHE A 169 -8.86 -14.18 3.85
CA PHE A 169 -8.51 -14.49 2.47
C PHE A 169 -9.36 -13.69 1.47
N ILE A 170 -10.68 -13.65 1.68
CA ILE A 170 -11.59 -12.87 0.83
C ILE A 170 -11.19 -11.39 0.86
N ALA A 171 -10.91 -10.84 2.04
CA ALA A 171 -10.48 -9.46 2.16
C ALA A 171 -9.12 -9.19 1.49
N ALA A 172 -8.14 -10.09 1.62
CA ALA A 172 -6.87 -9.99 0.92
C ALA A 172 -7.07 -9.97 -0.60
N VAL A 173 -7.93 -10.84 -1.12
CA VAL A 173 -8.24 -10.90 -2.55
C VAL A 173 -8.94 -9.63 -3.01
N LEU A 174 -9.90 -9.10 -2.24
CA LEU A 174 -10.59 -7.84 -2.56
C LEU A 174 -9.64 -6.64 -2.54
N LEU A 175 -8.79 -6.54 -1.53
CA LEU A 175 -7.75 -5.50 -1.44
C LEU A 175 -6.76 -5.62 -2.61
N GLY A 176 -6.30 -6.83 -2.91
CA GLY A 176 -5.43 -7.09 -4.06
C GLY A 176 -6.10 -6.71 -5.38
N ALA A 177 -7.35 -7.13 -5.60
CA ALA A 177 -8.11 -6.79 -6.80
C ALA A 177 -8.30 -5.28 -6.95
N PHE A 178 -8.54 -4.55 -5.85
CA PHE A 178 -8.68 -3.10 -5.88
C PHE A 178 -7.34 -2.40 -6.14
N PHE A 179 -6.32 -2.65 -5.32
CA PHE A 179 -5.03 -1.95 -5.40
C PHE A 179 -4.15 -2.40 -6.56
N ILE A 180 -4.31 -3.60 -7.09
CA ILE A 180 -3.57 -4.06 -8.29
C ILE A 180 -4.42 -3.84 -9.53
N GLY A 181 -5.71 -4.19 -9.47
CA GLY A 181 -6.60 -4.16 -10.62
C GLY A 181 -6.91 -2.75 -11.10
N VAL A 182 -7.13 -1.77 -10.19
CA VAL A 182 -7.44 -0.40 -10.58
C VAL A 182 -6.26 0.26 -11.33
N PRO A 183 -5.01 0.25 -10.81
CA PRO A 183 -3.88 0.79 -11.57
C PRO A 183 -3.63 0.04 -12.89
N LEU A 184 -3.81 -1.28 -12.91
CA LEU A 184 -3.61 -2.07 -14.11
C LEU A 184 -4.64 -1.75 -15.19
N ALA A 185 -5.91 -1.56 -14.81
CA ALA A 185 -6.96 -1.12 -15.72
C ALA A 185 -6.70 0.29 -16.26
N LYS A 186 -6.13 1.18 -15.45
CA LYS A 186 -5.71 2.51 -15.91
C LYS A 186 -4.51 2.46 -16.85
N TYR A 187 -3.57 1.54 -16.64
CA TYR A 187 -2.43 1.38 -17.53
C TYR A 187 -2.81 0.80 -18.91
N THR A 188 -3.90 0.03 -18.98
CA THR A 188 -4.42 -0.51 -20.24
C THR A 188 -5.32 0.48 -21.00
N GLU A 189 -5.73 1.59 -20.38
CA GLU A 189 -6.36 2.69 -21.09
C GLU A 189 -5.34 3.26 -22.09
N LYS A 190 -5.66 3.16 -23.39
CA LYS A 190 -4.83 3.75 -24.45
C LYS A 190 -4.66 5.25 -24.15
N PRO A 191 -3.43 5.80 -24.20
CA PRO A 191 -3.23 7.22 -23.94
C PRO A 191 -4.11 8.03 -24.90
N LEU A 192 -4.72 9.11 -24.40
CA LEU A 192 -5.57 9.97 -25.22
C LEU A 192 -4.86 10.31 -26.54
N PRO A 193 -5.58 10.27 -27.68
CA PRO A 193 -4.99 10.53 -28.99
C PRO A 193 -4.23 11.86 -28.98
N TYR A 194 -3.13 11.89 -29.73
CA TYR A 194 -2.09 12.92 -29.64
C TYR A 194 -2.58 14.36 -29.87
N CYS A 195 -3.77 14.55 -30.44
CA CYS A 195 -4.43 15.83 -30.59
C CYS A 195 -5.95 15.65 -30.33
N ALA A 196 -6.52 16.45 -29.42
CA ALA A 196 -7.95 16.43 -29.12
C ALA A 196 -8.67 17.58 -29.86
N PHE A 197 -9.67 17.22 -30.67
CA PHE A 197 -10.54 18.17 -31.37
C PHE A 197 -11.97 18.03 -30.83
N ASN A 198 -12.67 19.15 -30.63
CA ASN A 198 -14.09 19.10 -30.31
C ASN A 198 -14.93 18.66 -31.53
N LYS A 199 -16.21 18.34 -31.33
CA LYS A 199 -17.13 17.94 -32.42
C LYS A 199 -17.39 19.03 -33.47
N ALA A 200 -17.02 20.28 -33.20
CA ALA A 200 -17.06 21.41 -34.12
C ALA A 200 -15.70 21.66 -34.83
N GLY A 201 -14.71 20.77 -34.67
CA GLY A 201 -13.40 20.87 -35.32
C GLY A 201 -12.41 21.82 -34.66
N GLN A 202 -12.69 22.34 -33.47
CA GLN A 202 -11.78 23.23 -32.74
C GLN A 202 -10.73 22.42 -31.97
N GLN A 203 -9.48 22.83 -32.10
CA GLN A 203 -8.33 22.19 -31.49
C GLN A 203 -8.21 22.59 -30.02
N LEU A 204 -8.36 21.65 -29.09
CA LEU A 204 -8.29 21.88 -27.63
C LEU A 204 -6.88 21.65 -27.06
N SER A 205 -5.91 21.27 -27.91
CA SER A 205 -4.52 21.04 -27.52
C SER A 205 -3.58 21.32 -28.70
N ILE A 206 -2.63 22.25 -28.56
CA ILE A 206 -1.65 22.54 -29.62
C ILE A 206 -0.55 21.48 -29.57
N CYS A 207 -0.36 20.80 -30.70
CA CYS A 207 0.65 19.76 -30.89
C CYS A 207 1.93 20.40 -31.47
N ILE A 208 2.87 20.85 -30.62
CA ILE A 208 4.22 21.27 -31.07
C ILE A 208 5.18 20.09 -30.87
N GLY A 209 5.37 19.29 -31.91
CA GLY A 209 6.30 18.15 -31.86
C GLY A 209 5.89 17.05 -30.86
N LYS A 210 6.83 16.58 -30.03
CA LYS A 210 6.62 15.53 -29.01
C LYS A 210 6.09 16.04 -27.67
N GLU A 211 5.85 17.34 -27.54
CA GLU A 211 5.36 17.94 -26.30
C GLU A 211 3.92 18.42 -26.48
N ARG A 212 3.08 18.12 -25.48
CA ARG A 212 1.69 18.56 -25.42
C ARG A 212 1.66 19.90 -24.68
N VAL A 213 1.25 20.96 -25.38
CA VAL A 213 0.92 22.24 -24.74
C VAL A 213 -0.60 22.35 -24.73
N ILE A 214 -1.19 22.33 -23.54
CA ILE A 214 -2.60 22.63 -23.34
C ILE A 214 -2.72 24.15 -23.50
N VAL A 215 -3.48 24.59 -24.49
CA VAL A 215 -3.75 26.00 -24.73
C VAL A 215 -5.19 26.23 -24.29
N ASP A 216 -5.34 27.00 -23.21
CA ASP A 216 -6.60 27.68 -22.89
C ASP A 216 -6.87 28.76 -23.95
#